data_AF-A0A7S0MFC2-F1
#
_entry.id   AF-A0A7S0MFC2-F1
#
_cell.length_a   1.000
_cell.length_b   1.000
_cell.length_c   1.000
_cell.angle_alpha   90.00
_cell.angle_beta   90.00
_cell.angle_gamma   90.00
#
_symmetry.space_group_name_H-M   'P 1'
#
loop_
_entity.id
_entity.type
_entity.pdbx_description
1 polymer ?
#
loop_
_entity_poly.entity_id
_entity_poly.type
_entity_poly.pdbx_seq_one_letter_code
_entity_poly.pdbx_strand_id
1 'polypeptide(L)'
;EVWDSIYPTEGVAGGGYPIFIHGAGFDSTVLYLCMFQDQFGHSWNVSTQPLNSSLFTPIVPGWGQKYASTTTTVMLFRSSVNGVLSEVRGAHKSFQFRQVWGVKHIVANQSMGSLVVIIEGFGFNVSSNYTLNFTTAENATWIMKSTGHVETPTKIVSTLLDWRFDGLISLSLSDWTGDV
;
A
#
# COMPACT_ATOMS: atom_id res chain seq x y z
N GLU A 1 -15.34 25.14 8.98
CA GLU A 1 -15.02 23.82 9.57
C GLU A 1 -13.55 23.78 10.00
N VAL A 2 -13.21 22.93 10.97
CA VAL A 2 -11.83 22.73 11.43
C VAL A 2 -11.54 21.23 11.51
N TRP A 3 -10.42 20.79 10.94
CA TRP A 3 -9.90 19.44 11.08
C TRP A 3 -8.84 19.40 12.20
N ASP A 4 -9.11 18.58 13.21
CA ASP A 4 -8.24 18.38 14.37
C ASP A 4 -7.28 17.20 14.19
N SER A 5 -7.80 15.99 13.98
CA SER A 5 -7.00 14.75 14.00
C SER A 5 -7.50 13.68 13.02
N ILE A 6 -6.63 12.70 12.73
CA ILE A 6 -6.90 11.55 11.86
C ILE A 6 -6.40 10.27 12.52
N TYR A 7 -7.18 9.20 12.43
CA TYR A 7 -6.81 7.88 12.97
C TYR A 7 -7.38 6.74 12.11
N PRO A 8 -6.65 5.64 11.88
CA PRO A 8 -5.21 5.52 12.09
C PRO A 8 -4.41 6.49 11.22
N THR A 9 -3.16 6.76 11.59
CA THR A 9 -2.22 7.58 10.80
C THR A 9 -1.42 6.76 9.79
N GLU A 10 -1.76 5.48 9.65
CA GLU A 10 -1.08 4.53 8.79
C GLU A 10 -1.99 3.35 8.44
N GLY A 11 -1.67 2.66 7.36
CA GLY A 11 -2.34 1.41 7.03
C GLY A 11 -1.84 0.80 5.72
N VAL A 12 -2.42 -0.34 5.35
CA VAL A 12 -1.95 -1.09 4.17
C VAL A 12 -2.28 -0.35 2.89
N ALA A 13 -1.37 -0.41 1.92
CA ALA A 13 -1.52 0.22 0.60
C ALA A 13 -2.67 -0.38 -0.21
N GLY A 14 -3.16 -1.57 0.15
CA GLY A 14 -4.36 -2.17 -0.47
C GLY A 14 -5.65 -1.37 -0.26
N GLY A 15 -5.70 -0.49 0.75
CA GLY A 15 -6.87 0.34 1.04
C GLY A 15 -8.10 -0.46 1.49
N GLY A 16 -9.28 0.14 1.34
CA GLY A 16 -10.58 -0.51 1.58
C GLY A 16 -11.08 -0.48 3.03
N TYR A 17 -10.34 0.14 3.95
CA TYR A 17 -10.73 0.31 5.35
C TYR A 17 -11.05 1.78 5.65
N PRO A 18 -11.93 2.05 6.64
CA PRO A 18 -12.22 3.41 7.05
C PRO A 18 -11.06 4.02 7.83
N ILE A 19 -10.91 5.35 7.70
CA ILE A 19 -10.18 6.19 8.66
C ILE A 19 -11.19 7.13 9.33
N PHE A 20 -10.82 7.65 10.50
CA PHE A 20 -11.62 8.56 11.31
C PHE A 20 -10.96 9.93 11.31
N ILE A 21 -11.65 10.92 10.79
CA ILE A 21 -11.24 12.32 10.77
C ILE A 21 -12.12 13.06 11.77
N HIS A 22 -11.49 13.58 12.83
CA HIS A 22 -12.14 14.33 13.88
C HIS A 22 -11.99 15.83 13.65
N GLY A 23 -13.04 16.58 13.97
CA GLY A 23 -13.04 18.02 13.81
C GLY A 23 -14.28 18.67 14.38
N ALA A 24 -14.57 19.88 13.90
CA ALA A 24 -15.73 20.64 14.30
C ALA A 24 -16.36 21.41 13.13
N GLY A 25 -17.70 21.44 13.15
CA GLY A 25 -18.51 22.20 12.21
C GLY A 25 -18.70 21.54 10.86
N PHE A 26 -18.44 20.23 10.72
CA PHE A 26 -18.72 19.51 9.48
C PHE A 26 -20.21 19.54 9.12
N ASP A 27 -20.50 19.68 7.84
CA ASP A 27 -21.87 19.68 7.32
C ASP A 27 -22.21 18.29 6.76
N SER A 28 -23.02 17.51 7.48
CA SER A 28 -23.40 16.14 7.07
C SER A 28 -24.27 16.10 5.81
N THR A 29 -24.72 17.25 5.30
CA THR A 29 -25.49 17.34 4.05
C THR A 29 -24.61 17.56 2.82
N VAL A 30 -23.32 17.84 3.01
CA VAL A 30 -22.39 18.20 1.95
C VAL A 30 -21.32 17.11 1.76
N LEU A 31 -20.90 16.91 0.51
CA LEU A 31 -19.79 16.03 0.17
C LEU A 31 -18.45 16.69 0.48
N TYR A 32 -17.56 15.94 1.12
CA TYR A 32 -16.17 16.34 1.32
C TYR A 32 -15.26 15.41 0.52
N LEU A 33 -14.21 16.00 -0.03
CA LEU A 33 -13.15 15.33 -0.76
C LEU A 33 -11.95 15.16 0.15
N CYS A 34 -11.56 13.92 0.42
CA CYS A 34 -10.33 13.57 1.11
C CYS A 34 -9.30 13.16 0.05
N MET A 35 -8.19 13.88 -0.03
CA MET A 35 -7.15 13.69 -1.04
C MET A 35 -5.87 13.22 -0.36
N PHE A 36 -5.37 12.07 -0.76
CA PHE A 36 -4.04 11.57 -0.40
C PHE A 36 -3.08 12.01 -1.49
N GLN A 37 -1.98 12.68 -1.14
CA GLN A 37 -0.96 13.11 -2.10
C GLN A 37 0.44 12.76 -1.59
N ASP A 38 1.29 12.21 -2.45
CA ASP A 38 2.70 11.97 -2.12
C ASP A 38 3.59 13.17 -2.50
N GLN A 39 4.87 13.08 -2.14
CA GLN A 39 5.87 14.11 -2.47
C GLN A 39 6.15 14.28 -3.97
N PHE A 40 5.72 13.34 -4.81
CA PHE A 40 5.89 13.37 -6.26
C PHE A 40 4.66 13.95 -6.97
N GLY A 41 3.64 14.36 -6.21
CA GLY A 41 2.40 14.93 -6.73
C GLY A 41 1.38 13.89 -7.18
N HIS A 42 1.64 12.60 -7.03
CA HIS A 42 0.62 11.57 -7.23
C HIS A 42 -0.48 11.78 -6.21
N SER A 43 -1.73 11.71 -6.64
CA SER A 43 -2.86 11.91 -5.74
C SER A 43 -3.98 10.92 -5.99
N TRP A 44 -4.70 10.61 -4.93
CA TRP A 44 -5.92 9.81 -4.99
C TRP A 44 -6.95 10.41 -4.04
N ASN A 45 -8.11 10.75 -4.58
CA ASN A 45 -9.19 11.33 -3.81
C ASN A 45 -10.32 10.34 -3.56
N VAL A 46 -10.98 10.50 -2.42
CA VAL A 46 -12.20 9.80 -2.03
C VAL A 46 -13.21 10.81 -1.55
N SER A 47 -14.46 10.66 -1.96
CA SER A 47 -15.56 11.55 -1.56
C SER A 47 -16.49 10.82 -0.61
N THR A 48 -16.84 11.44 0.51
CA THR A 48 -17.90 10.92 1.40
C THR A 48 -18.59 12.08 2.12
N GLN A 49 -19.69 11.80 2.80
CA GLN A 49 -20.36 12.73 3.70
C GLN A 49 -19.90 12.50 5.15
N PRO A 50 -19.81 13.55 5.98
CA PRO A 50 -19.60 13.41 7.41
C PRO A 50 -20.74 12.66 8.08
N LEU A 51 -20.42 11.82 9.07
CA LEU A 51 -21.43 11.14 9.89
C LEU A 51 -22.20 12.13 10.75
N ASN A 52 -21.51 13.18 11.23
CA ASN A 52 -22.07 14.26 12.01
C ASN A 52 -21.12 15.47 11.96
N SER A 53 -21.41 16.51 12.75
CA SER A 53 -20.63 17.76 12.78
C SER A 53 -19.19 17.64 13.27
N SER A 54 -18.78 16.48 13.78
CA SER A 54 -17.48 16.25 14.42
C SER A 54 -16.72 15.03 13.91
N LEU A 55 -17.35 14.18 13.10
CA LEU A 55 -16.77 12.93 12.63
C LEU A 55 -17.03 12.70 11.14
N PHE A 56 -15.94 12.38 10.44
CA PHE A 56 -15.90 12.07 9.03
C PHE A 56 -15.15 10.74 8.82
N THR A 57 -15.73 9.80 8.06
CA THR A 57 -15.18 8.44 7.94
C THR A 57 -15.01 7.98 6.49
N PRO A 58 -14.03 8.51 5.74
CA PRO A 58 -13.78 8.09 4.37
C PRO A 58 -13.12 6.71 4.34
N ILE A 59 -13.39 5.96 3.27
CA ILE A 59 -12.70 4.70 2.97
C ILE A 59 -11.38 5.02 2.29
N VAL A 60 -10.28 4.50 2.82
CA VAL A 60 -8.93 4.69 2.28
C VAL A 60 -8.86 4.08 0.87
N PRO A 61 -8.34 4.79 -0.14
CA PRO A 61 -8.21 4.25 -1.50
C PRO A 61 -7.16 3.13 -1.55
N GLY A 62 -7.26 2.27 -2.57
CA GLY A 62 -6.27 1.23 -2.85
C GLY A 62 -4.98 1.79 -3.44
N TRP A 63 -4.31 2.71 -2.73
CA TRP A 63 -3.10 3.42 -3.17
C TRP A 63 -2.07 2.53 -3.85
N GLY A 64 -1.77 1.40 -3.21
CA GLY A 64 -0.81 0.37 -3.62
C GLY A 64 -1.15 -0.36 -4.92
N GLN A 65 -2.33 -0.13 -5.50
CA GLN A 65 -2.69 -0.60 -6.84
C GLN A 65 -2.00 0.22 -7.93
N LYS A 66 -1.67 1.47 -7.64
CA LYS A 66 -1.11 2.43 -8.62
C LYS A 66 0.26 2.94 -8.25
N TYR A 67 0.54 3.08 -6.96
CA TYR A 67 1.73 3.76 -6.45
C TYR A 67 2.43 2.90 -5.39
N ALA A 68 3.73 3.12 -5.22
CA ALA A 68 4.49 2.49 -4.15
C ALA A 68 3.99 2.95 -2.77
N SER A 69 4.20 2.13 -1.74
CA SER A 69 3.91 2.52 -0.36
C SER A 69 4.78 3.70 0.03
N THR A 70 4.18 4.72 0.62
CA THR A 70 4.85 6.00 0.92
C THR A 70 4.08 6.77 2.00
N THR A 71 4.73 7.79 2.56
CA THR A 71 4.05 8.82 3.36
C THR A 71 3.30 9.75 2.42
N THR A 72 2.03 10.00 2.73
CA THR A 72 1.19 10.94 2.01
C THR A 72 0.70 12.06 2.92
N THR A 73 0.52 13.24 2.34
CA THR A 73 -0.26 14.32 2.96
C THR A 73 -1.72 14.10 2.60
N VAL A 74 -2.56 13.98 3.62
CA VAL A 74 -4.00 13.93 3.50
C VAL A 74 -4.54 15.34 3.60
N MET A 75 -5.31 15.74 2.59
CA MET A 75 -5.99 17.03 2.44
C MET A 75 -7.49 16.86 2.44
N LEU A 76 -8.22 17.78 3.09
CA LEU A 76 -9.67 17.76 3.16
C LEU A 76 -10.26 19.02 2.54
N PHE A 77 -11.15 18.83 1.55
CA PHE A 77 -11.87 19.89 0.89
C PHE A 77 -13.37 19.71 1.06
N ARG A 78 -14.08 20.81 1.31
CA ARG A 78 -15.54 20.87 1.21
C ARG A 78 -15.93 21.09 -0.25
N SER A 79 -16.87 20.30 -0.75
CA SER A 79 -17.46 20.55 -2.07
C SER A 79 -18.60 21.58 -1.97
N SER A 80 -18.67 22.51 -2.91
CA SER A 80 -19.77 23.46 -3.03
C SER A 80 -20.74 23.06 -4.15
N VAL A 81 -21.93 23.65 -4.15
CA VAL A 81 -22.97 23.42 -5.17
C VAL A 81 -22.47 23.71 -6.60
N ASN A 82 -21.50 24.62 -6.74
CA ASN A 82 -20.93 25.00 -8.03
C ASN A 82 -19.68 24.18 -8.40
N GLY A 83 -19.37 23.11 -7.66
CA GLY A 83 -18.16 22.29 -7.85
C GLY A 83 -16.86 22.93 -7.38
N VAL A 84 -16.91 24.15 -6.82
CA VAL A 84 -15.74 24.80 -6.22
C VAL A 84 -15.37 24.07 -4.94
N LEU A 85 -14.12 23.63 -4.83
CA LEU A 85 -13.56 23.01 -3.64
C LEU A 85 -13.00 24.09 -2.71
N SER A 86 -13.36 24.03 -1.44
CA SER A 86 -12.81 24.91 -0.39
C SER A 86 -12.04 24.07 0.61
N GLU A 87 -10.78 24.40 0.82
CA GLU A 87 -9.94 23.69 1.78
C GLU A 87 -10.41 23.91 3.22
N VAL A 88 -10.50 22.83 4.00
CA VAL A 88 -10.86 22.90 5.42
C VAL A 88 -9.68 23.44 6.24
N ARG A 89 -9.93 24.20 7.31
CA ARG A 89 -8.82 24.69 8.16
C ARG A 89 -8.12 23.52 8.86
N GLY A 90 -6.79 23.56 8.88
CA GLY A 90 -5.98 22.48 9.47
C GLY A 90 -5.95 21.22 8.60
N ALA A 91 -6.26 21.35 7.31
CA ALA A 91 -6.53 20.22 6.43
C ALA A 91 -5.33 19.35 6.09
N HIS A 92 -4.15 19.52 6.68
CA HIS A 92 -2.96 18.77 6.29
C HIS A 92 -2.57 17.84 7.43
N LYS A 93 -2.69 16.52 7.20
CA LYS A 93 -2.19 15.50 8.13
C LYS A 93 -1.39 14.45 7.37
N SER A 94 -0.46 13.80 8.06
CA SER A 94 0.33 12.72 7.46
C SER A 94 -0.41 11.38 7.58
N PHE A 95 -0.30 10.56 6.54
CA PHE A 95 -0.76 9.17 6.52
C PHE A 95 0.26 8.27 5.82
N GLN A 96 0.72 7.22 6.52
CA GLN A 96 1.68 6.27 6.00
C GLN A 96 1.00 5.08 5.33
N PHE A 97 1.16 4.94 4.01
CA PHE A 97 0.87 3.67 3.35
C PHE A 97 2.02 2.70 3.57
N ARG A 98 1.69 1.48 4.00
CA ARG A 98 2.64 0.37 4.14
C ARG A 98 2.42 -0.67 3.07
N GLN A 99 3.54 -1.16 2.52
CA GLN A 99 3.48 -2.31 1.63
C GLN A 99 2.99 -3.55 2.38
N VAL A 100 2.29 -4.42 1.66
CA VAL A 100 1.85 -5.72 2.15
C VAL A 100 1.95 -6.71 1.00
N TRP A 101 2.30 -7.95 1.29
CA TRP A 101 2.41 -9.00 0.30
C TRP A 101 1.77 -10.28 0.83
N GLY A 102 1.33 -11.12 -0.09
CA GLY A 102 0.86 -12.47 0.17
C GLY A 102 1.38 -13.39 -0.93
N VAL A 103 1.66 -14.65 -0.59
CA VAL A 103 1.99 -15.64 -1.61
C VAL A 103 0.69 -16.14 -2.20
N LYS A 104 0.55 -16.03 -3.51
CA LYS A 104 -0.60 -16.61 -4.19
C LYS A 104 -0.21 -17.77 -5.10
N HIS A 105 0.94 -17.70 -5.79
CA HIS A 105 1.32 -18.74 -6.75
C HIS A 105 2.83 -18.95 -6.89
N ILE A 106 3.25 -20.20 -6.76
CA ILE A 106 4.55 -20.70 -7.23
C ILE A 106 4.26 -21.49 -8.51
N VAL A 107 4.85 -21.07 -9.63
CA VAL A 107 4.67 -21.75 -10.93
C VAL A 107 5.97 -22.49 -11.24
N ALA A 108 5.95 -23.80 -11.03
CA ALA A 108 7.07 -24.66 -11.41
C ALA A 108 7.02 -24.92 -12.93
N ASN A 109 8.06 -24.50 -13.65
CA ASN A 109 8.26 -24.93 -15.02
C ASN A 109 9.27 -26.09 -15.04
N GLN A 110 8.76 -27.29 -14.76
CA GLN A 110 9.56 -28.51 -14.65
C GLN A 110 10.31 -28.86 -15.95
N SER A 111 9.87 -28.33 -17.10
CA SER A 111 10.50 -28.61 -18.40
C SER A 111 11.85 -27.90 -18.61
N MET A 112 12.14 -26.84 -17.85
CA MET A 112 13.35 -26.02 -18.01
C MET A 112 14.25 -25.99 -16.76
N GLY A 113 13.91 -26.74 -15.70
CA GLY A 113 14.65 -26.69 -14.43
C GLY A 113 14.58 -25.32 -13.74
N SER A 114 13.58 -24.50 -14.08
CA SER A 114 13.37 -23.17 -13.53
C SER A 114 12.03 -23.06 -12.81
N LEU A 115 12.06 -22.34 -11.69
CA LEU A 115 10.90 -22.09 -10.86
C LEU A 115 10.60 -20.59 -10.90
N VAL A 116 9.41 -20.22 -11.36
CA VAL A 116 8.97 -18.82 -11.38
C VAL A 116 8.09 -18.57 -10.18
N VAL A 117 8.48 -17.58 -9.37
CA VAL A 117 7.78 -17.19 -8.15
C VAL A 117 7.11 -15.85 -8.41
N ILE A 118 5.78 -15.82 -8.25
CA ILE A 118 4.97 -14.62 -8.40
C ILE A 118 4.46 -14.22 -7.03
N ILE A 119 4.87 -13.05 -6.57
CA ILE A 119 4.41 -12.45 -5.33
C ILE A 119 3.38 -11.38 -5.69
N GLU A 120 2.18 -11.51 -5.14
CA GLU A 120 1.15 -10.49 -5.23
C GLU A 120 1.12 -9.67 -3.93
N GLY A 121 0.82 -8.39 -4.06
CA GLY A 121 0.79 -7.49 -2.92
C GLY A 121 0.30 -6.12 -3.31
N PHE A 122 0.58 -5.15 -2.47
CA PHE A 122 0.25 -3.75 -2.72
C PHE A 122 1.38 -2.85 -2.21
N GLY A 123 1.68 -1.82 -2.99
CA GLY A 123 2.64 -0.78 -2.61
C GLY A 123 4.10 -1.15 -2.84
N PHE A 124 4.40 -2.11 -3.71
CA PHE A 124 5.79 -2.38 -4.10
C PHE A 124 6.40 -1.19 -4.82
N ASN A 125 7.68 -0.90 -4.54
CA ASN A 125 8.42 0.13 -5.23
C ASN A 125 9.07 -0.43 -6.50
N VAL A 126 8.59 0.01 -7.67
CA VAL A 126 9.08 -0.43 -9.00
C VAL A 126 10.57 -0.13 -9.23
N SER A 127 11.14 0.84 -8.51
CA SER A 127 12.55 1.21 -8.59
C SER A 127 13.43 0.46 -7.58
N SER A 128 12.83 -0.36 -6.71
CA SER A 128 13.53 -1.13 -5.69
C SER A 128 13.69 -2.59 -6.10
N ASN A 129 14.80 -3.20 -5.69
CA ASN A 129 14.97 -4.64 -5.76
C ASN A 129 14.51 -5.28 -4.45
N TYR A 130 13.81 -6.40 -4.57
CA TYR A 130 13.35 -7.17 -3.41
C TYR A 130 14.16 -8.45 -3.33
N THR A 131 14.51 -8.87 -2.11
CA THR A 131 15.13 -10.18 -1.89
C THR A 131 14.09 -11.17 -1.42
N LEU A 132 13.93 -12.25 -2.18
CA LEU A 132 13.11 -13.39 -1.81
C LEU A 132 14.01 -14.40 -1.10
N ASN A 133 13.68 -14.70 0.15
CA ASN A 133 14.37 -15.70 0.95
C ASN A 133 13.51 -16.95 1.00
N PHE A 134 14.05 -18.07 0.53
CA PHE A 134 13.41 -19.38 0.55
C PHE A 134 14.11 -20.25 1.58
N THR A 135 13.34 -20.87 2.47
CA THR A 135 13.85 -21.83 3.46
C THR A 135 13.09 -23.15 3.38
N THR A 136 13.78 -24.25 3.66
CA THR A 136 13.16 -25.58 3.76
C THR A 136 12.76 -25.87 5.20
N ALA A 137 11.67 -26.61 5.38
CA ALA A 137 11.17 -26.99 6.71
C ALA A 137 12.18 -27.81 7.54
N GLU A 138 13.10 -28.52 6.88
CA GLU A 138 14.04 -29.43 7.52
C GLU A 138 15.29 -28.75 8.07
N ASN A 139 15.65 -27.55 7.60
CA ASN A 139 16.76 -26.76 8.12
C ASN A 139 16.57 -25.26 7.84
N ALA A 140 16.15 -24.49 8.87
CA ALA A 140 15.97 -23.03 8.80
C ALA A 140 17.27 -22.24 8.48
N THR A 141 18.43 -22.91 8.44
CA THR A 141 19.74 -22.32 8.13
C THR A 141 20.02 -22.21 6.62
N TRP A 142 19.33 -22.98 5.79
CA TRP A 142 19.49 -22.91 4.34
C TRP A 142 18.52 -21.89 3.76
N ILE A 143 19.04 -20.69 3.49
CA ILE A 143 18.31 -19.61 2.84
C ILE A 143 18.79 -19.52 1.40
N MET A 144 17.98 -19.97 0.44
CA MET A 144 18.21 -19.59 -0.95
C MET A 144 17.68 -18.17 -1.14
N LYS A 145 18.51 -17.29 -1.71
CA LYS A 145 18.12 -15.92 -2.01
C LYS A 145 17.94 -15.76 -3.51
N SER A 146 16.91 -15.04 -3.89
CA SER A 146 16.72 -14.61 -5.28
C SER A 146 16.29 -13.16 -5.32
N THR A 147 16.72 -12.46 -6.35
CA THR A 147 16.27 -11.09 -6.61
C THR A 147 14.90 -11.14 -7.29
N GLY A 148 13.94 -10.43 -6.72
CA GLY A 148 12.63 -10.19 -7.29
C GLY A 148 12.62 -8.86 -8.03
N HIS A 149 12.21 -8.89 -9.29
CA HIS A 149 11.94 -7.69 -10.06
C HIS A 149 10.47 -7.28 -9.86
N VAL A 150 10.24 -6.01 -9.55
CA VAL A 150 8.91 -5.45 -9.37
C VAL A 150 8.37 -5.05 -10.74
N GLU A 151 7.42 -5.81 -11.26
CA GLU A 151 6.78 -5.47 -12.54
C GLU A 151 5.77 -4.33 -12.38
N THR A 152 5.06 -4.34 -11.25
CA THR A 152 4.05 -3.32 -10.90
C THR A 152 4.01 -3.14 -9.38
N PRO A 153 3.39 -2.07 -8.87
CA PRO A 153 3.17 -1.91 -7.43
C PRO A 153 2.42 -3.07 -6.75
N THR A 154 1.84 -3.99 -7.52
CA THR A 154 1.12 -5.16 -7.00
C THR A 154 1.77 -6.51 -7.32
N LYS A 155 2.88 -6.54 -8.07
CA LYS A 155 3.47 -7.79 -8.54
C LYS A 155 4.99 -7.76 -8.55
N ILE A 156 5.60 -8.73 -7.87
CA ILE A 156 7.02 -9.06 -7.97
C ILE A 156 7.15 -10.42 -8.64
N VAL A 157 8.11 -10.54 -9.56
CA VAL A 157 8.45 -11.77 -10.25
C VAL A 157 9.91 -12.11 -9.98
N SER A 158 10.18 -13.37 -9.66
CA SER A 158 11.52 -13.90 -9.50
C SER A 158 11.67 -15.24 -10.18
N THR A 159 12.83 -15.49 -10.78
CA THR A 159 13.16 -16.74 -11.43
C THR A 159 14.28 -17.42 -10.64
N LEU A 160 13.99 -18.60 -10.11
CA LEU A 160 14.95 -19.47 -9.47
C LEU A 160 15.48 -20.46 -10.51
N LEU A 161 16.77 -20.37 -10.81
CA LEU A 161 17.46 -21.34 -11.64
C LEU A 161 17.94 -22.51 -10.77
N ASP A 162 17.89 -23.73 -11.31
CA ASP A 162 18.40 -24.95 -10.67
C ASP A 162 17.76 -25.25 -9.30
N TRP A 163 16.46 -25.00 -9.14
CA TRP A 163 15.74 -25.42 -7.94
C TRP A 163 15.67 -26.96 -7.88
N ARG A 164 16.33 -27.55 -6.88
CA ARG A 164 16.44 -29.02 -6.71
C ARG A 164 15.91 -29.53 -5.37
N PHE A 165 15.25 -28.70 -4.57
CA PHE A 165 14.77 -29.09 -3.25
C PHE A 165 13.32 -29.55 -3.31
N ASP A 166 13.09 -30.77 -2.82
CA ASP A 166 11.76 -31.31 -2.53
C ASP A 166 11.39 -30.96 -1.08
N GLY A 167 10.21 -30.37 -0.86
CA GLY A 167 9.71 -30.09 0.50
C GLY A 167 8.83 -28.85 0.62
N LEU A 168 8.33 -28.62 1.84
CA LEU A 168 7.61 -27.39 2.21
C LEU A 168 8.61 -26.23 2.25
N ILE A 169 8.33 -25.21 1.43
CA ILE A 169 9.14 -24.01 1.30
C ILE A 169 8.44 -22.89 2.05
N SER A 170 9.16 -22.21 2.94
CA SER A 170 8.70 -20.92 3.48
C SER A 170 9.37 -19.80 2.71
N LEU A 171 8.58 -18.81 2.31
CA LEU A 171 9.00 -17.63 1.57
C LEU A 171 8.91 -16.43 2.51
N SER A 172 9.98 -15.64 2.60
CA SER A 172 9.94 -14.30 3.18
C SER A 172 10.48 -13.28 2.20
N LEU A 173 9.87 -12.09 2.21
CA LEU A 173 10.27 -10.96 1.40
C LEU A 173 10.94 -9.94 2.31
N SER A 174 12.15 -9.53 1.95
CA SER A 174 12.85 -8.43 2.61
C SER A 174 13.16 -7.35 1.58
N ASP A 175 12.83 -6.10 1.91
CA ASP A 175 13.31 -4.95 1.15
C ASP A 175 14.83 -4.97 1.22
N TRP A 176 15.48 -4.95 0.06
CA TRP A 176 16.92 -4.86 0.03
C TRP A 176 17.30 -3.43 0.41
N THR A 177 17.64 -3.21 1.70
CA THR A 177 18.10 -1.90 2.20
C THR A 177 19.56 -1.60 1.84
N GLY A 178 20.19 -2.43 0.99
CA GLY A 178 21.52 -2.18 0.43
C GLY A 178 22.51 -1.57 1.43
N ASP A 179 22.82 -2.28 2.52
CA ASP A 179 23.96 -1.89 3.36
C ASP A 179 25.26 -2.43 2.76
N VAL A 180 26.01 -1.47 2.20
CA VAL A 180 27.44 -1.37 1.83
C VAL A 180 27.96 -2.27 0.71
#